data_AF-A0A060CBY6-F1
#
_entry.id   AF-A0A060CBY6-F1
#
_cell.length_a   1.000
_cell.length_b   1.000
_cell.length_c   1.000
_cell.angle_alpha   90.00
_cell.angle_beta   90.00
_cell.angle_gamma   90.00
#
_symmetry.space_group_name_H-M   'P 1'
#
loop_
_entity.id
_entity.type
_entity.pdbx_description
1 polymer ?
#
loop_
_entity_poly.entity_id
_entity_poly.type
_entity_poly.pdbx_seq_one_letter_code
_entity_poly.pdbx_strand_id
1 'polypeptide(L)' 'MDDTDRLTVNVDITNTGKVAGKEVVELYVASEKGKIIRPVIELKAFQKYCCNLAKHRQYHLN' A
#
# COMPACT_ATOMS: atom_id res chain seq x y z
N MET A 1 -12.28 6.09 -22.49
CA MET A 1 -11.64 6.00 -21.18
C MET A 1 -12.34 7.03 -20.35
N ASP A 2 -13.20 6.58 -19.46
CA ASP A 2 -13.91 7.47 -18.55
C ASP A 2 -12.97 7.79 -17.38
N ASP A 3 -13.04 9.00 -16.84
CA ASP A 3 -12.18 9.46 -15.72
C ASP A 3 -12.47 8.75 -14.36
N THR A 4 -13.09 7.57 -14.43
CA THR A 4 -13.53 6.75 -13.29
C THR A 4 -12.83 5.39 -13.22
N ASP A 5 -11.84 5.14 -14.07
CA ASP A 5 -11.03 3.91 -13.98
C ASP A 5 -10.34 3.82 -12.62
N ARG A 6 -10.55 2.69 -11.91
CA ARG A 6 -9.97 2.41 -10.59
C ARG A 6 -8.93 1.32 -10.70
N LEU A 7 -7.77 1.53 -10.08
CA LEU A 7 -6.72 0.53 -9.95
C LEU A 7 -6.75 -0.03 -8.53
N THR A 8 -6.93 -1.33 -8.41
CA THR A 8 -6.84 -2.04 -7.12
C THR A 8 -5.46 -2.64 -6.94
N VAL A 9 -4.82 -2.34 -5.81
CA VAL A 9 -3.55 -2.96 -5.41
C VAL A 9 -3.78 -3.84 -4.18
N ASN A 10 -3.41 -5.11 -4.29
CA ASN A 10 -3.50 -6.09 -3.20
C ASN A 10 -2.10 -6.57 -2.81
N VAL A 11 -1.82 -6.60 -1.51
CA VAL A 11 -0.58 -7.16 -0.95
C VAL A 11 -0.90 -8.04 0.25
N ASP A 12 -0.18 -9.16 0.35
CA ASP A 12 -0.24 -10.07 1.48
C ASP A 12 0.86 -9.75 2.48
N ILE A 13 0.49 -9.66 3.76
CA ILE A 13 1.41 -9.30 4.83
C ILE A 13 1.37 -10.39 5.89
N THR A 14 2.55 -10.89 6.23
CA THR A 14 2.74 -11.96 7.20
C THR A 14 3.80 -11.53 8.21
N ASN A 15 3.42 -11.53 9.50
CA ASN A 15 4.40 -11.36 10.58
C ASN A 15 5.21 -12.66 10.72
N THR A 16 6.49 -12.58 10.34
CA THR A 16 7.46 -13.68 10.42
C THR A 16 8.17 -13.77 11.78
N GLY A 17 7.88 -12.83 12.68
CA GLY A 17 8.45 -12.75 14.02
C GLY A 17 7.70 -13.60 15.05
N LYS A 18 8.32 -13.76 16.21
CA LYS A 18 7.77 -14.52 17.35
C LYS A 18 6.87 -13.68 18.27
N VAL A 19 6.66 -12.40 17.94
CA VAL A 19 5.97 -11.43 18.81
C VAL A 19 4.92 -10.69 17.98
N ALA A 20 3.77 -10.41 18.60
CA ALA A 20 2.75 -9.55 17.99
C ALA A 20 3.29 -8.13 17.81
N GLY A 21 3.03 -7.53 16.64
CA GLY A 21 3.58 -6.24 16.26
C GLY A 21 2.58 -5.40 15.49
N LYS A 22 2.83 -4.10 15.42
CA LYS A 22 2.08 -3.18 14.55
C LYS A 22 3.00 -2.73 13.42
N GLU A 23 2.49 -2.72 12.21
CA GLU A 23 3.23 -2.32 11.01
C GLU A 23 2.38 -1.36 10.18
N VAL A 24 3.04 -0.48 9.43
CA VAL A 24 2.39 0.48 8.53
C VAL A 24 2.75 0.10 7.11
N VAL A 25 1.72 -0.14 6.30
CA VAL A 25 1.82 -0.45 4.88
C VAL A 25 1.61 0.83 4.12
N GLU A 26 2.50 1.16 3.20
CA GLU A 26 2.50 2.43 2.48
C GLU A 26 2.53 2.17 0.97
N LEU A 27 1.60 2.80 0.24
CA LEU A 27 1.54 2.76 -1.22
C LEU A 27 2.06 4.08 -1.79
N TYR A 28 3.16 3.98 -2.54
CA TYR A 28 3.76 5.09 -3.28
C TYR A 28 3.49 4.95 -4.77
N VAL A 29 3.25 6.07 -5.44
CA VAL A 29 3.14 6.12 -6.91
C VAL A 29 4.19 7.07 -7.49
N ALA A 30 4.71 6.71 -8.65
CA ALA A 30 5.59 7.53 -9.45
C ALA A 30 4.98 7.71 -10.84
N SER A 31 5.09 8.90 -11.40
CA SER A 31 4.68 9.17 -12.79
C SER A 31 5.93 9.18 -13.66
N GLU A 32 5.98 8.35 -14.70
CA GLU A 32 7.19 8.20 -15.52
C GLU A 32 7.53 9.46 -16.33
N LYS A 33 6.51 10.16 -16.86
CA LYS A 33 6.66 11.39 -17.64
C LYS A 33 5.44 12.29 -17.48
N GLY A 34 5.58 13.35 -16.70
CA GLY A 34 4.60 14.42 -16.60
C GLY A 34 4.97 15.61 -17.49
N LYS A 35 3.99 16.24 -18.13
CA LYS A 35 4.15 17.61 -18.70
C LYS A 35 4.46 18.65 -17.62
N ILE A 36 4.26 18.29 -16.36
CA ILE A 36 4.43 19.10 -15.16
C ILE A 36 5.45 18.39 -14.26
N ILE A 37 6.36 19.15 -13.66
CA ILE A 37 7.31 18.65 -12.67
C ILE A 37 6.54 18.20 -11.43
N ARG A 38 6.72 16.94 -11.03
CA ARG A 38 6.11 16.33 -9.84
C ARG A 38 7.18 15.63 -9.02
N PRO A 39 6.94 15.36 -7.72
CA PRO A 39 7.81 14.53 -6.92
C PRO A 39 8.04 13.16 -7.57
N VAL A 40 9.26 12.61 -7.41
CA VAL A 40 9.63 11.30 -7.95
C VAL A 40 8.74 10.19 -7.39
N ILE A 41 8.35 10.30 -6.13
CA ILE A 41 7.41 9.41 -5.44
C ILE A 41 6.40 10.23 -4.64
N GLU A 42 5.14 9.82 -4.66
CA GLU A 42 4.05 10.42 -3.88
C GLU A 42 3.36 9.32 -3.06
N LEU A 43 3.25 9.48 -1.72
CA LEU A 43 2.45 8.59 -0.87
C LEU A 43 0.96 8.80 -1.20
N LYS A 44 0.26 7.71 -1.54
CA LYS A 44 -1.17 7.76 -1.90
C LYS A 44 -2.08 7.16 -0.87
N ALA A 45 -1.64 6.09 -0.23
CA ALA A 45 -2.43 5.44 0.80
C ALA A 45 -1.49 4.80 1.83
N PHE A 46 -1.96 4.74 3.07
CA PHE A 46 -1.28 3.99 4.12
C PHE A 46 -2.32 3.27 4.98
N GLN A 47 -1.96 2.09 5.47
CA GLN A 47 -2.79 1.31 6.37
C GLN A 47 -1.94 0.83 7.54
N LYS A 48 -2.32 1.22 8.76
CA LYS A 48 -1.74 0.65 9.98
C LYS A 48 -2.44 -0.65 10.32
N TYR A 49 -1.66 -1.70 10.58
CA TYR A 49 -2.18 -3.01 10.95
C TYR A 49 -1.55 -3.51 12.24
N CYS A 50 -2.33 -4.26 13.02
CA CYS A 50 -1.87 -4.97 14.21
C CYS A 50 -1.87 -6.46 13.88
N CYS A 51 -0.68 -7.03 13.66
CA CYS A 51 -0.52 -8.43 13.36
C CYS A 51 -0.37 -9.23 14.65
N ASN A 52 -1.40 -10.00 14.98
CA ASN A 52 -1.29 -11.08 15.97
C ASN A 52 -0.60 -12.28 15.30
N LEU A 53 0.18 -13.06 16.07
CA LEU A 53 0.96 -14.20 15.55
C LEU A 53 0.12 -15.09 14.61
N ALA A 54 0.74 -15.47 13.48
CA ALA A 54 0.24 -16.44 12.50
C ALA A 54 -1.07 -16.09 11.76
N LYS A 55 -1.25 -14.84 11.30
CA LYS A 55 -2.36 -14.50 10.40
C LYS A 55 -1.89 -13.94 9.06
N HIS A 56 -2.21 -14.67 7.99
CA HIS A 56 -2.21 -14.22 6.60
C HIS A 56 -3.42 -13.31 6.40
N ARG A 57 -3.23 -12.11 5.82
CA ARG A 57 -4.36 -11.26 5.46
C ARG A 57 -4.02 -10.39 4.24
N GLN A 58 -4.94 -10.38 3.29
CA GLN A 58 -4.87 -9.58 2.07
C GLN A 58 -5.47 -8.20 2.34
N TYR A 59 -4.80 -7.14 1.86
CA TYR A 59 -5.26 -5.77 2.04
C TYR A 59 -5.41 -5.04 0.73
N HIS A 60 -6.42 -4.18 0.71
CA HIS A 60 -6.83 -3.37 -0.42
C HIS A 60 -6.55 -1.91 -0.08
N LEU A 61 -5.68 -1.25 -0.85
CA LEU A 61 -5.54 0.21 -0.80
C LEU A 61 -6.22 0.78 -2.05
N ASN A 62 -7.16 1.72 -1.83
CA ASN A 62 -7.85 2.48 -2.87
C ASN A 62 -7.06 3.73 -3.26
#